data_AF-A0A2S7WYV4-F1
#
_entry.id   AF-A0A2S7WYV4-F1
#
_cell.length_a   1.000
_cell.length_b   1.000
_cell.length_c   1.000
_cell.angle_alpha   90.00
_cell.angle_beta   90.00
_cell.angle_gamma   90.00
#
_symmetry.space_group_name_H-M   'P 1'
#
loop_
_entity.id
_entity.type
_entity.pdbx_description
1 polymer ?
#
loop_
_entity_poly.entity_id
_entity_poly.type
_entity_poly.pdbx_seq_one_letter_code
_entity_poly.pdbx_strand_id
1 'polypeptide(L)'
;MSKITEKYYPLVISIVTTISIFVIDRDLIKVIKFGELINSTLIVFSVLLGFLLTVTTLMHTIDNEKMNTLRQTGNYLDLIGYLNKAVYSALFTSVFSLFKPLFEKFIFFTNFYNFDLKLVIKYLFVFLIILSISYTFRFINLFLKIIS
;
A
#
# COMPACT_ATOMS: atom_id res chain seq x y z
N MET A 1 6.83 22.45 -1.18
CA MET A 1 6.80 21.38 -2.20
C MET A 1 5.59 21.64 -3.09
N SER A 2 5.64 21.41 -4.40
CA SER A 2 4.48 21.66 -5.28
C SER A 2 3.32 20.70 -4.91
N LYS A 3 2.06 21.17 -4.92
CA LYS A 3 0.87 20.34 -4.64
C LYS A 3 0.81 19.07 -5.50
N ILE A 4 1.41 19.10 -6.69
CA ILE A 4 1.49 17.95 -7.61
C ILE A 4 2.51 16.92 -7.12
N THR A 5 3.69 17.35 -6.66
CA THR A 5 4.70 16.44 -6.11
C THR A 5 4.20 15.76 -4.83
N GLU A 6 3.40 16.45 -4.01
CA GLU A 6 2.81 15.84 -2.82
C GLU A 6 1.75 14.78 -3.15
N LYS A 7 0.99 14.95 -4.24
CA LYS A 7 -0.11 14.04 -4.63
C LYS A 7 0.35 12.68 -5.16
N TYR A 8 1.49 12.66 -5.87
CA TYR A 8 1.99 11.47 -6.56
C TYR A 8 3.22 10.84 -5.90
N TYR A 9 3.79 11.50 -4.89
CA TYR A 9 4.95 11.00 -4.13
C TYR A 9 4.86 9.53 -3.68
N PRO A 10 3.72 9.01 -3.14
CA PRO A 10 3.66 7.61 -2.72
C PRO A 10 3.83 6.63 -3.88
N LEU A 11 3.31 6.98 -5.05
CA LEU A 11 3.40 6.18 -6.26
C LEU A 11 4.80 6.29 -6.89
N VAL A 12 5.38 7.48 -6.92
CA VAL A 12 6.73 7.69 -7.43
C VAL A 12 7.75 6.93 -6.58
N ILE A 13 7.62 6.95 -5.25
CA ILE A 13 8.51 6.18 -4.37
C ILE A 13 8.35 4.69 -4.57
N SER A 14 7.12 4.19 -4.67
CA SER A 14 6.94 2.75 -4.84
C SER A 14 7.56 2.28 -6.15
N ILE A 15 7.40 3.05 -7.23
CA ILE A 15 8.07 2.76 -8.52
C ILE A 15 9.59 2.80 -8.36
N VAL A 16 10.15 3.91 -7.84
CA VAL A 16 11.60 4.08 -7.71
C VAL A 16 12.21 3.00 -6.82
N THR A 17 11.57 2.70 -5.68
CA THR A 17 12.05 1.66 -4.75
C THR A 17 12.02 0.28 -5.40
N THR A 18 10.93 -0.09 -6.09
CA THR A 18 10.84 -1.38 -6.77
C THR A 18 11.86 -1.50 -7.91
N ILE A 19 12.09 -0.44 -8.69
CA ILE A 19 13.12 -0.42 -9.73
C ILE A 19 14.52 -0.53 -9.12
N SER A 20 14.80 0.19 -8.04
CA SER A 20 16.09 0.08 -7.34
C SER A 20 16.34 -1.34 -6.85
N ILE A 21 15.33 -2.00 -6.28
CA ILE A 21 15.44 -3.42 -5.89
C ILE A 21 15.74 -4.31 -7.10
N PHE A 22 15.10 -4.04 -8.25
CA PHE A 22 15.34 -4.79 -9.49
C PHE A 22 16.76 -4.62 -10.05
N VAL A 23 17.33 -3.42 -9.91
CA VAL A 23 18.67 -3.08 -10.45
C VAL A 23 19.79 -3.53 -9.52
N ILE A 24 19.63 -3.40 -8.20
CA ILE A 24 20.69 -3.68 -7.22
C ILE A 24 21.01 -5.16 -7.15
N ASP A 25 20.01 -6.04 -7.10
CA ASP A 25 20.25 -7.47 -7.11
C ASP A 25 18.98 -8.27 -7.46
N ARG A 26 18.97 -8.89 -8.64
CA ARG A 26 17.87 -9.78 -9.06
C ARG A 26 17.79 -11.04 -8.20
N ASP A 27 18.87 -11.43 -7.54
CA ASP A 27 18.95 -12.62 -6.70
C ASP A 27 18.47 -12.36 -5.26
N LEU A 28 18.48 -11.11 -4.77
CA LEU A 28 17.85 -10.75 -3.48
C LEU A 28 16.40 -11.23 -3.41
N ILE A 29 15.62 -11.02 -4.47
CA ILE A 29 14.20 -11.44 -4.53
C ILE A 29 14.02 -12.95 -4.67
N LYS A 30 15.06 -13.68 -5.09
CA LYS A 30 15.05 -15.15 -5.07
C LYS A 30 15.24 -15.69 -3.66
N VAL A 31 16.05 -15.02 -2.84
CA VAL A 31 16.33 -15.41 -1.44
C VAL A 31 15.14 -15.11 -0.51
N ILE A 32 14.33 -14.09 -0.81
CA ILE A 32 13.14 -13.78 -0.01
C ILE A 32 12.17 -14.98 0.00
N LYS A 33 11.88 -15.46 1.22
CA LYS A 33 10.85 -16.48 1.47
C LYS A 33 9.45 -15.90 1.23
N PHE A 34 9.07 -15.87 -0.04
CA PHE A 34 7.83 -15.22 -0.50
C PHE A 34 6.57 -15.77 0.17
N GLY A 35 6.56 -17.07 0.52
CA GLY A 35 5.46 -17.69 1.24
C GLY A 35 5.25 -17.12 2.65
N GLU A 36 6.33 -16.83 3.38
CA GLU A 36 6.30 -16.18 4.70
C GLU A 36 5.90 -14.70 4.54
N LEU A 37 6.48 -14.01 3.55
CA LEU A 37 6.16 -12.61 3.26
C LEU A 37 4.67 -12.41 2.99
N ILE A 38 4.06 -13.27 2.15
CA ILE A 38 2.61 -13.19 1.87
C ILE A 38 1.80 -13.39 3.15
N ASN A 39 2.14 -14.38 3.97
CA ASN A 39 1.41 -14.68 5.20
C ASN A 39 1.50 -13.50 6.18
N SER A 40 2.70 -12.95 6.39
CA SER A 40 2.90 -11.76 7.21
C SER A 40 2.16 -10.53 6.66
N THR A 41 2.18 -10.35 5.33
CA THR A 41 1.47 -9.26 4.65
C THR A 41 -0.03 -9.36 4.90
N LEU A 42 -0.62 -10.55 4.73
CA LEU A 42 -2.05 -10.76 4.97
C LEU A 42 -2.43 -10.39 6.41
N ILE A 43 -1.66 -10.82 7.40
CA ILE A 43 -1.90 -10.50 8.82
C ILE A 43 -1.81 -8.99 9.04
N VAL A 44 -0.68 -8.37 8.66
CA VAL A 44 -0.42 -6.94 8.91
C VAL A 44 -1.45 -6.05 8.21
N PHE A 45 -1.73 -6.31 6.94
CA PHE A 45 -2.68 -5.49 6.18
C PHE A 45 -4.13 -5.73 6.60
N SER A 46 -4.48 -6.90 7.15
CA SER A 46 -5.81 -7.10 7.74
C SER A 46 -6.00 -6.27 9.02
N VAL A 47 -4.99 -6.25 9.89
CA VAL A 47 -4.99 -5.38 11.09
C VAL A 47 -5.02 -3.90 10.68
N LEU A 48 -4.20 -3.52 9.71
CA LEU A 48 -4.14 -2.15 9.21
C LEU A 48 -5.46 -1.70 8.59
N LEU A 49 -6.11 -2.57 7.82
CA LEU A 49 -7.41 -2.29 7.22
C LEU A 49 -8.47 -2.05 8.31
N GLY A 50 -8.52 -2.90 9.34
CA GLY A 50 -9.39 -2.71 10.50
C GLY A 50 -9.17 -1.35 11.17
N PHE A 51 -7.90 -1.02 11.45
CA PHE A 51 -7.53 0.28 12.02
C PHE A 51 -7.96 1.45 11.15
N LEU A 52 -7.65 1.42 9.85
CA LEU A 52 -7.99 2.50 8.92
C LEU A 52 -9.51 2.69 8.80
N LEU A 53 -10.30 1.60 8.78
CA LEU A 53 -11.76 1.69 8.79
C LEU A 53 -12.30 2.32 10.07
N THR A 54 -11.76 1.97 11.23
CA THR A 54 -12.13 2.60 12.50
C THR A 54 -11.82 4.10 12.47
N VAL A 55 -10.65 4.48 11.95
CA VAL A 55 -10.28 5.90 11.81
C VAL A 55 -11.21 6.62 10.83
N THR A 56 -11.59 6.00 9.71
CA THR A 56 -12.61 6.54 8.80
C THR A 56 -13.92 6.82 9.53
N THR A 57 -14.41 5.85 10.30
CA THR A 57 -15.64 6.02 11.08
C THR A 57 -15.51 7.17 12.09
N LEU A 58 -14.43 7.22 12.86
CA LEU A 58 -14.18 8.29 13.83
C LEU A 58 -14.11 9.68 13.16
N MET A 59 -13.47 9.79 12.00
CA MET A 59 -13.40 11.03 11.23
C MET A 59 -14.77 11.53 10.76
N HIS A 60 -15.72 10.63 10.56
CA HIS A 60 -17.10 10.97 10.20
C HIS A 60 -17.99 11.25 11.42
N THR A 61 -17.76 10.60 12.56
CA THR A 61 -18.60 10.73 13.76
C THR A 61 -18.15 11.79 14.75
N ILE A 62 -16.87 12.22 14.71
CA ILE A 62 -16.39 13.32 15.56
C ILE A 62 -16.96 14.64 15.04
N ASP A 63 -17.98 15.16 15.73
CA ASP A 63 -18.43 16.55 15.63
C ASP A 63 -17.76 17.37 16.74
N ASN A 64 -16.58 17.91 16.44
CA ASN A 64 -15.87 18.86 17.30
C ASN A 64 -15.55 20.12 16.48
N GLU A 65 -15.45 21.28 17.13
CA GLU A 65 -15.20 22.59 16.52
C GLU A 65 -13.94 22.58 15.65
N LYS A 66 -12.88 21.88 16.09
CA LYS A 66 -11.65 21.63 15.29
C LYS A 66 -11.92 20.81 14.02
N MET A 67 -12.75 19.77 14.11
CA MET A 67 -13.09 18.92 12.97
C MET A 67 -14.00 19.67 11.97
N ASN A 68 -14.90 20.52 12.47
CA ASN A 68 -15.75 21.36 11.64
C ASN A 68 -14.97 22.48 10.94
N THR A 69 -14.00 23.10 11.60
CA THR A 69 -13.05 24.02 10.94
C THR A 69 -12.19 23.30 9.91
N LEU A 70 -11.72 22.08 10.20
CA LEU A 70 -11.01 21.26 9.22
C LEU A 70 -11.86 20.91 8.00
N ARG A 71 -13.12 20.50 8.18
CA ARG A 71 -14.08 20.21 7.10
C ARG A 71 -14.27 21.40 6.16
N GLN A 72 -14.14 22.63 6.68
CA GLN A 72 -14.22 23.86 5.90
C GLN A 72 -12.90 24.20 5.18
N THR A 73 -11.78 23.54 5.52
CA THR A 73 -10.51 23.67 4.80
C THR A 73 -10.37 22.59 3.72
N GLY A 74 -9.72 22.91 2.60
CA GLY A 74 -9.41 21.92 1.55
C GLY A 74 -8.54 20.74 2.03
N ASN A 75 -7.88 20.86 3.18
CA ASN A 75 -7.01 19.84 3.76
C ASN A 75 -7.77 18.60 4.25
N TYR A 76 -9.05 18.74 4.63
CA TYR A 76 -9.87 17.60 5.05
C TYR A 76 -10.21 16.66 3.89
N LEU A 77 -10.49 17.22 2.71
CA LEU A 77 -10.71 16.43 1.49
C LEU A 77 -9.45 15.66 1.09
N ASP A 78 -8.29 16.29 1.21
CA ASP A 78 -7.01 15.61 0.98
C ASP A 78 -6.77 14.48 2.00
N LEU A 79 -7.03 14.72 3.29
CA LEU A 79 -6.90 13.72 4.35
C LEU A 79 -7.78 12.48 4.08
N ILE A 80 -9.07 12.68 3.79
CA ILE A 80 -9.99 11.60 3.42
C ILE A 80 -9.53 10.92 2.13
N GLY A 81 -9.05 11.69 1.16
CA GLY A 81 -8.52 11.15 -0.09
C GLY A 81 -7.34 10.19 0.13
N TYR A 82 -6.41 10.52 1.02
CA TYR A 82 -5.30 9.62 1.37
C TYR A 82 -5.74 8.44 2.24
N LEU A 83 -6.69 8.66 3.15
CA LEU A 83 -7.27 7.58 3.95
C LEU A 83 -7.92 6.52 3.06
N ASN A 84 -8.77 6.94 2.12
CA ASN A 84 -9.39 6.04 1.16
C ASN A 84 -8.35 5.31 0.31
N LYS A 85 -7.33 6.01 -0.19
CA LYS A 85 -6.24 5.37 -0.95
C LYS A 85 -5.50 4.32 -0.11
N ALA A 86 -5.20 4.61 1.16
CA ALA A 86 -4.55 3.67 2.06
C ALA A 86 -5.42 2.43 2.34
N VAL A 87 -6.73 2.62 2.54
CA VAL A 87 -7.68 1.52 2.71
C VAL A 87 -7.73 0.65 1.45
N TYR A 88 -7.94 1.26 0.28
CA TYR A 88 -8.03 0.51 -0.98
C TYR A 88 -6.71 -0.19 -1.33
N SER A 89 -5.55 0.43 -1.10
CA SER A 89 -4.26 -0.20 -1.36
C SER A 89 -4.00 -1.37 -0.41
N ALA A 90 -4.33 -1.21 0.88
CA ALA A 90 -4.24 -2.28 1.87
C ALA A 90 -5.16 -3.46 1.50
N LEU A 91 -6.41 -3.16 1.14
CA LEU A 91 -7.38 -4.17 0.69
C LEU A 91 -6.89 -4.89 -0.56
N PHE A 92 -6.43 -4.15 -1.58
CA PHE A 92 -5.91 -4.74 -2.80
C PHE A 92 -4.70 -5.64 -2.55
N THR A 93 -3.78 -5.23 -1.66
CA THR A 93 -2.61 -6.03 -1.27
C THR A 93 -3.01 -7.31 -0.53
N SER A 94 -3.98 -7.23 0.38
CA SER A 94 -4.53 -8.40 1.09
C SER A 94 -5.25 -9.35 0.15
N VAL A 95 -6.09 -8.83 -0.76
CA VAL A 95 -6.78 -9.64 -1.76
C VAL A 95 -5.78 -10.32 -2.69
N PHE A 96 -4.78 -9.58 -3.18
CA PHE A 96 -3.69 -10.14 -4.00
C PHE A 96 -2.94 -11.26 -3.25
N SER A 97 -2.74 -11.12 -1.94
CA SER A 97 -2.13 -12.15 -1.09
C SER A 97 -2.94 -13.45 -1.04
N LEU A 98 -4.28 -13.39 -1.11
CA LEU A 98 -5.15 -14.56 -1.14
C LEU A 98 -5.03 -15.38 -2.43
N PHE A 99 -4.55 -14.76 -3.53
CA PHE A 99 -4.29 -15.46 -4.79
C PHE A 99 -2.98 -16.27 -4.79
N LYS A 100 -2.24 -16.34 -3.68
CA LYS A 100 -1.04 -17.18 -3.49
C LYS A 100 -1.13 -18.58 -4.10
N PRO A 101 -2.13 -19.43 -3.79
CA PRO A 101 -2.21 -20.79 -4.34
C PRO A 101 -2.50 -20.80 -5.84
N LEU A 102 -3.13 -19.76 -6.38
CA LEU A 102 -3.35 -19.60 -7.81
C LEU A 102 -2.04 -19.23 -8.51
N PHE A 103 -1.21 -18.36 -7.91
CA PHE A 103 0.14 -18.09 -8.44
C PHE A 103 1.01 -19.34 -8.45
N GLU A 104 1.03 -20.12 -7.37
CA GLU A 104 1.83 -21.35 -7.30
C GLU A 104 1.42 -22.38 -8.37
N LYS A 105 0.13 -22.53 -8.66
CA LYS A 105 -0.38 -23.41 -9.73
C LYS A 105 -0.15 -22.84 -11.14
N PHE A 106 -0.29 -21.52 -11.33
CA PHE A 106 -0.08 -20.86 -12.63
C PHE A 106 1.39 -20.84 -13.03
N ILE A 107 2.31 -20.77 -12.06
CA ILE A 107 3.76 -20.90 -12.26
C ILE A 107 4.13 -22.27 -12.83
N PHE A 108 3.41 -23.33 -12.47
CA PHE A 108 3.65 -24.68 -13.01
C PHE A 108 3.36 -24.77 -14.51
N PHE A 109 2.32 -24.08 -15.00
CA PHE A 109 1.94 -24.05 -16.41
C PHE A 109 2.84 -23.14 -17.27
N THR A 110 3.45 -22.12 -16.68
CA THR A 110 4.20 -21.09 -17.41
C THR A 110 5.68 -21.42 -17.61
N ASN A 111 6.20 -22.48 -17.00
CA ASN A 111 7.54 -23.04 -17.28
C ASN A 111 7.76 -23.46 -18.76
N PHE A 112 6.71 -23.46 -19.59
CA PHE A 112 6.80 -23.72 -21.02
C PHE A 112 7.28 -22.51 -21.85
N TYR A 113 7.22 -21.29 -21.33
CA TYR A 113 7.69 -20.08 -22.01
C TYR A 113 8.78 -19.41 -21.16
N ASN A 114 9.94 -19.12 -21.76
CA ASN A 114 11.16 -18.51 -21.18
C ASN A 114 10.99 -17.15 -20.46
N PHE A 115 9.77 -16.73 -20.13
CA PHE A 115 9.49 -15.53 -19.35
C PHE A 115 9.35 -15.90 -17.88
N ASP A 116 10.20 -15.35 -17.02
CA ASP A 116 10.21 -15.64 -15.57
C ASP A 116 9.05 -14.89 -14.87
N LEU A 117 7.81 -15.28 -15.21
CA LEU A 117 6.56 -14.68 -14.77
C LEU A 117 6.45 -14.70 -13.24
N LYS A 118 7.06 -15.72 -12.61
CA LYS A 118 7.27 -15.82 -11.17
C LYS A 118 8.01 -14.61 -10.60
N LEU A 119 9.07 -14.17 -11.27
CA LEU A 119 9.87 -13.03 -10.86
C LEU A 119 9.04 -11.75 -10.96
N VAL A 120 8.32 -11.55 -12.06
CA VAL A 120 7.43 -10.38 -12.26
C VAL A 120 6.35 -10.27 -11.18
N ILE A 121 5.68 -11.39 -10.86
CA ILE A 121 4.66 -11.42 -9.79
C ILE A 121 5.28 -11.02 -8.44
N LYS A 122 6.49 -11.49 -8.13
CA LYS A 122 7.19 -11.10 -6.89
C LYS A 122 7.47 -9.60 -6.84
N TYR A 123 7.98 -9.01 -7.92
CA TYR A 123 8.22 -7.56 -7.99
C TYR A 123 6.94 -6.76 -7.88
N LEU A 124 5.87 -7.19 -8.56
CA LEU A 124 4.56 -6.57 -8.45
C LEU A 124 4.05 -6.61 -7.00
N PHE A 125 4.23 -7.73 -6.30
CA PHE A 125 3.81 -7.84 -4.91
C PHE A 125 4.60 -6.90 -3.98
N VAL A 126 5.92 -6.83 -4.14
CA VAL A 126 6.77 -5.90 -3.39
C VAL A 126 6.36 -4.45 -3.66
N PHE A 127 6.06 -4.11 -4.92
CA PHE A 127 5.53 -2.80 -5.28
C PHE A 127 4.22 -2.47 -4.55
N LEU A 128 3.27 -3.40 -4.49
CA LEU A 128 1.99 -3.21 -3.80
C LEU A 128 2.16 -3.00 -2.29
N ILE A 129 3.08 -3.74 -1.67
CA ILE A 129 3.42 -3.56 -0.25
C ILE A 129 3.95 -2.14 -0.01
N ILE A 130 4.97 -1.72 -0.78
CA ILE A 130 5.61 -0.40 -0.62
C ILE A 130 4.61 0.73 -0.90
N LEU A 131 3.78 0.58 -1.93
CA LEU A 131 2.74 1.54 -2.28
C LEU A 131 1.76 1.72 -1.12
N SER A 132 1.28 0.61 -0.56
CA SER A 132 0.31 0.64 0.54
C SER A 132 0.91 1.27 1.80
N ILE A 133 2.13 0.89 2.17
CA ILE A 133 2.85 1.52 3.29
C ILE A 133 3.02 3.02 3.06
N SER A 134 3.37 3.43 1.84
CA SER A 134 3.59 4.85 1.51
C SER A 134 2.31 5.68 1.62
N TYR A 135 1.16 5.15 1.18
CA TYR A 135 -0.13 5.81 1.36
C TYR A 135 -0.53 5.90 2.83
N THR A 136 -0.37 4.81 3.59
CA THR A 136 -0.66 4.79 5.02
C THR A 136 0.22 5.79 5.78
N PHE A 137 1.52 5.82 5.50
CA PHE A 137 2.45 6.75 6.15
C PHE A 137 2.09 8.21 5.85
N ARG A 138 1.70 8.51 4.60
CA ARG A 138 1.24 9.85 4.25
C ARG A 138 -0.04 10.23 4.98
N PHE A 139 -1.01 9.32 5.04
CA PHE A 139 -2.24 9.52 5.81
C PHE A 139 -1.92 9.85 7.27
N ILE A 140 -1.08 9.03 7.94
CA ILE A 140 -0.68 9.24 9.33
C ILE A 140 -0.01 10.61 9.51
N ASN A 141 0.92 10.98 8.63
CA ASN A 141 1.58 12.28 8.71
C ASN A 141 0.63 13.46 8.55
N LEU A 142 -0.35 13.37 7.63
CA LEU A 142 -1.36 14.41 7.48
C LEU A 142 -2.27 14.47 8.70
N PHE A 143 -2.69 13.32 9.20
CA PHE A 143 -3.53 13.21 10.39
C PHE A 143 -2.85 13.82 11.63
N LEU A 144 -1.57 13.49 11.87
CA LEU A 144 -0.80 14.04 12.99
C LEU A 144 -0.58 15.56 12.86
N LYS A 145 -0.29 16.06 11.65
CA LYS A 145 -0.15 17.51 11.40
C LYS A 145 -1.43 18.30 11.66
N ILE A 146 -2.57 17.64 11.53
CA ILE A 146 -3.88 18.25 11.68
C ILE A 146 -4.31 18.29 13.16
N ILE A 147 -3.88 17.30 13.95
CA ILE A 147 -4.27 17.16 15.35
C ILE A 147 -3.29 17.87 16.30
N SER A 148 -1.99 17.88 15.97
CA SER A 148 -0.96 18.61 16.70
C SER A 148 -1.04 20.12 16.46
#